data_AF-U7P2Y1-F1
#
_entry.id   AF-U7P2Y1-F1
#
_cell.length_a   1.000
_cell.length_b   1.000
_cell.length_c   1.000
_cell.angle_alpha   90.00
_cell.angle_beta   90.00
_cell.angle_gamma   90.00
#
_symmetry.space_group_name_H-M   'P 1'
#
loop_
_entity.id
_entity.type
_entity.pdbx_description
1 polymer ?
#
loop_
_entity_poly.entity_id
_entity_poly.type
_entity_poly.pdbx_seq_one_letter_code
_entity_poly.pdbx_strand_id
1 'polypeptide(L)'
;MAITYTPQKDQEYADFKKNGGTIVFEIDAEDISASKDFESFDSIKPKLNTGFELPPTTLIESPELQALIATSGSVWDFIFTRVYLAGGKVVYKKQGNGKYQAECTVPAK
;
A
#
# COMPACT_ATOMS: atom_id res chain seq x y z
N MET A 1 6.19 -13.28 -1.50
CA MET A 1 6.44 -11.86 -1.86
C MET A 1 6.52 -11.76 -3.37
N ALA A 2 5.44 -11.35 -4.01
CA ALA A 2 5.36 -11.18 -5.46
C ALA A 2 4.67 -9.85 -5.79
N ILE A 3 5.20 -8.73 -5.27
CA ILE A 3 4.95 -7.46 -5.94
C ILE A 3 5.59 -7.62 -7.32
N THR A 4 4.79 -7.58 -8.37
CA THR A 4 5.26 -7.74 -9.75
C THR A 4 6.09 -6.52 -10.14
N TYR A 5 7.35 -6.49 -9.72
CA TYR A 5 8.34 -5.48 -10.09
C TYR A 5 8.81 -5.76 -11.51
N THR A 6 7.98 -5.40 -12.49
CA THR A 6 8.42 -5.33 -13.88
C THR A 6 9.25 -4.05 -14.09
N PRO A 7 10.14 -4.00 -15.09
CA PRO A 7 10.89 -2.79 -15.43
C PRO A 7 9.98 -1.58 -15.72
N GLN A 8 8.81 -1.83 -16.30
CA GLN A 8 7.78 -0.80 -16.48
C GLN A 8 7.28 -0.23 -15.16
N LYS A 9 7.09 -1.09 -14.15
CA LYS A 9 6.58 -0.66 -12.86
C LYS A 9 7.60 0.14 -12.05
N ASP A 10 8.89 -0.17 -12.21
CA ASP A 10 9.97 0.64 -11.64
C ASP A 10 9.97 2.07 -12.22
N GLN A 11 9.79 2.20 -13.54
CA GLN A 11 9.69 3.49 -14.21
C GLN A 11 8.45 4.28 -13.74
N GLU A 12 7.27 3.64 -13.69
CA GLU A 12 6.04 4.25 -13.15
C GLU A 12 6.23 4.68 -11.69
N TYR A 13 6.88 3.85 -10.86
CA TYR A 13 7.14 4.19 -9.47
C TYR A 13 8.14 5.34 -9.35
N ALA A 14 9.17 5.39 -10.18
CA ALA A 14 10.11 6.51 -10.22
C ALA A 14 9.43 7.82 -10.62
N ASP A 15 8.50 7.78 -11.59
CA ASP A 15 7.72 8.94 -12.00
C ASP A 15 6.75 9.38 -10.91
N PHE A 16 6.01 8.44 -10.32
CA PHE A 16 5.13 8.66 -9.16
C PHE A 16 5.88 9.27 -7.98
N LYS A 17 7.11 8.81 -7.71
CA LYS A 17 7.98 9.37 -6.67
C LYS A 17 8.39 10.81 -6.92
N LYS A 18 8.45 11.22 -8.19
CA LYS A 18 8.96 12.53 -8.61
C LYS A 18 7.84 13.54 -8.80
N ASN A 19 6.75 13.13 -9.43
CA ASN A 19 5.63 13.98 -9.85
C ASN A 19 4.37 13.78 -8.98
N GLY A 20 4.30 12.73 -8.16
CA GLY A 20 3.06 12.30 -7.50
C GLY A 20 2.12 11.61 -8.49
N GLY A 21 0.83 11.55 -8.17
CA GLY A 21 -0.20 10.95 -9.04
C GLY A 21 -0.81 9.68 -8.45
N THR A 22 -1.20 8.73 -9.29
CA THR A 22 -1.79 7.45 -8.87
C THR A 22 -1.02 6.29 -9.47
N ILE A 23 -0.64 5.32 -8.64
CA ILE A 23 0.00 4.08 -9.05
C ILE A 23 -0.74 2.90 -8.44
N VAL A 24 -0.96 1.87 -9.25
CA VAL A 24 -1.67 0.67 -8.82
C VAL A 24 -0.69 -0.49 -8.72
N PHE A 25 -0.67 -1.16 -7.57
CA PHE A 25 0.09 -2.36 -7.30
C PHE A 25 -0.82 -3.56 -7.13
N GLU A 26 -0.35 -4.73 -7.55
CA GLU A 26 -0.98 -6.01 -7.23
C GLU A 26 -0.16 -6.64 -6.10
N ILE A 27 -0.82 -6.92 -4.98
CA ILE A 27 -0.23 -7.49 -3.77
C ILE A 27 -1.09 -8.64 -3.25
N ASP A 28 -0.52 -9.51 -2.43
CA ASP A 28 -1.27 -10.58 -1.78
C ASP A 28 -1.91 -10.08 -0.49
N ALA A 29 -2.94 -10.80 0.00
CA ALA A 29 -3.58 -10.48 1.28
C ALA A 29 -2.57 -10.43 2.44
N GLU A 30 -1.53 -11.25 2.37
CA GLU A 30 -0.46 -11.39 3.35
C GLU A 30 0.46 -10.15 3.40
N ASP A 31 0.58 -9.41 2.29
CA ASP A 31 1.31 -8.14 2.25
C ASP A 31 0.54 -7.02 2.97
N ILE A 32 -0.79 -7.10 3.02
CA ILE A 32 -1.63 -6.13 3.76
C ILE A 32 -1.61 -6.47 5.25
N SER A 33 -1.81 -7.74 5.57
CA SER A 33 -1.70 -8.25 6.93
C SER A 33 -1.43 -9.74 6.85
N ALA A 34 -0.32 -10.17 7.46
CA ALA A 34 0.03 -11.59 7.55
C ALA A 34 -1.14 -12.44 8.10
N SER A 35 -1.93 -11.87 9.01
CA SER A 35 -3.06 -12.54 9.65
C SER A 35 -4.39 -12.41 8.89
N LYS A 36 -4.47 -11.58 7.85
CA LYS A 36 -5.69 -11.32 7.05
C LYS A 36 -6.90 -10.86 7.89
N ASP A 37 -6.67 -10.40 9.12
CA ASP A 37 -7.73 -9.98 10.06
C ASP A 37 -8.60 -8.86 9.50
N PHE A 38 -8.07 -8.05 8.58
CA PHE A 38 -8.81 -6.96 7.94
C PHE A 38 -10.04 -7.44 7.15
N GLU A 39 -10.06 -8.69 6.66
CA GLU A 39 -11.23 -9.25 5.97
C GLU A 39 -12.41 -9.48 6.92
N SER A 40 -12.14 -9.60 8.23
CA SER A 40 -13.14 -9.85 9.27
C SER A 40 -13.72 -8.56 9.87
N PHE A 41 -13.14 -7.39 9.61
CA PHE A 41 -13.68 -6.13 10.12
C PHE A 41 -15.01 -5.79 9.44
N ASP A 42 -16.08 -5.58 10.22
CA ASP A 42 -17.41 -5.22 9.71
C ASP A 42 -17.43 -3.97 8.82
N SER A 43 -16.48 -3.04 9.03
CA SER A 43 -16.33 -1.84 8.20
C SER A 43 -15.64 -2.09 6.86
N ILE A 44 -14.82 -3.15 6.75
CA ILE A 44 -14.03 -3.50 5.56
C ILE A 44 -14.69 -4.61 4.76
N LYS A 45 -15.29 -5.60 5.42
CA LYS A 45 -15.97 -6.75 4.81
C LYS A 45 -16.93 -6.39 3.66
N PRO A 46 -17.83 -5.39 3.78
CA PRO A 46 -18.67 -4.97 2.65
C PRO A 46 -17.88 -4.20 1.58
N LYS A 47 -16.76 -3.60 1.95
CA LYS A 47 -15.91 -2.76 1.08
C LYS A 47 -14.76 -3.52 0.40
N LEU A 48 -14.54 -4.79 0.73
CA LEU A 48 -13.47 -5.61 0.14
C LEU A 48 -13.50 -5.58 -1.39
N ASN A 49 -14.69 -5.62 -2.00
CA ASN A 49 -14.87 -5.61 -3.46
C ASN A 49 -15.03 -4.21 -4.07
N THR A 50 -15.42 -3.20 -3.27
CA THR A 50 -15.60 -1.83 -3.77
C THR A 50 -14.34 -0.98 -3.66
N GLY A 51 -13.44 -1.34 -2.75
CA GLY A 51 -12.29 -0.53 -2.36
C GLY A 51 -12.43 -0.08 -0.90
N PHE A 52 -11.42 -0.35 -0.08
CA PHE A 52 -11.31 0.10 1.29
C PHE A 52 -9.95 0.76 1.51
N GLU A 53 -9.92 1.76 2.39
CA GLU A 53 -8.68 2.39 2.82
C GLU A 53 -8.29 1.82 4.18
N LEU A 54 -7.02 1.49 4.35
CA LEU A 54 -6.44 1.22 5.66
C LEU A 54 -5.58 2.42 6.03
N PRO A 55 -6.12 3.39 6.78
CA PRO A 55 -5.32 4.51 7.23
C PRO A 55 -4.17 3.97 8.09
N PRO A 56 -2.95 4.50 7.90
CA PRO A 56 -1.84 4.20 8.78
C PRO A 56 -2.17 4.66 10.18
N THR A 57 -1.60 3.98 11.16
CA THR A 57 -1.55 4.56 12.50
C THR A 57 -0.63 5.78 12.48
N THR A 58 -0.85 6.74 13.38
CA THR A 58 0.05 7.90 13.58
C THR A 58 1.50 7.49 13.87
N LEU A 59 1.72 6.21 14.18
CA LEU A 59 3.04 5.61 14.35
C LEU A 59 3.89 5.66 13.07
N ILE A 60 3.33 5.83 11.87
CA ILE A 60 4.15 5.99 10.65
C ILE A 60 4.99 7.28 10.64
N GLU A 61 4.57 8.28 11.42
CA GLU A 61 5.31 9.53 11.61
C GLU A 61 6.46 9.34 12.60
N SER A 62 6.49 8.21 13.32
CA SER A 62 7.54 7.92 14.29
C SER A 62 8.83 7.50 13.57
N PRO A 63 9.95 8.20 13.83
CA PRO A 63 11.22 7.90 13.17
C PRO A 63 11.73 6.49 13.48
N GLU A 64 11.39 5.93 14.65
CA GLU A 64 11.71 4.55 15.02
C GLU A 64 11.02 3.52 14.12
N LEU A 65 9.76 3.77 13.76
CA LEU A 65 8.98 2.88 12.91
C LEU A 65 9.44 2.99 11.45
N GLN A 66 9.78 4.20 11.01
CA GLN A 66 10.42 4.41 9.71
C GLN A 66 11.77 3.70 9.61
N ALA A 67 12.59 3.73 10.68
CA ALA A 67 13.84 2.98 10.73
C ALA A 67 13.59 1.48 10.74
N LEU A 68 12.59 0.99 11.46
CA LEU A 68 12.22 -0.42 11.47
C LEU A 68 11.76 -0.91 10.09
N ILE A 69 10.91 -0.13 9.41
CA ILE A 69 10.50 -0.40 8.02
C ILE A 69 11.71 -0.35 7.10
N ALA A 70 12.62 0.61 7.32
CA ALA A 70 13.86 0.74 6.55
C ALA A 70 14.78 -0.49 6.68
N THR A 71 14.74 -1.16 7.83
CA THR A 71 15.69 -2.25 8.17
C THR A 71 15.07 -3.64 8.00
N SER A 72 13.75 -3.76 8.16
CA SER A 72 13.05 -5.06 8.25
C SER A 72 11.69 -5.06 7.57
N GLY A 73 11.25 -3.92 7.03
CA GLY A 73 10.00 -3.81 6.29
C GLY A 73 10.10 -4.46 4.91
N SER A 74 8.97 -4.97 4.43
CA SER A 74 8.83 -5.42 3.05
C SER A 74 8.77 -4.23 2.11
N VAL A 75 9.03 -4.46 0.82
CA VAL A 75 8.95 -3.39 -0.21
C VAL A 75 7.60 -2.67 -0.17
N TRP A 76 6.53 -3.38 0.18
CA TRP A 76 5.21 -2.81 0.38
C TRP A 76 5.16 -1.81 1.53
N ASP A 77 5.73 -2.13 2.69
CA ASP A 77 5.77 -1.23 3.85
C ASP A 77 6.48 0.09 3.52
N PHE A 78 7.54 0.04 2.72
CA PHE A 78 8.23 1.23 2.23
C PHE A 78 7.34 2.09 1.34
N ILE A 79 6.66 1.47 0.37
CA ILE A 79 5.77 2.18 -0.56
C ILE A 79 4.62 2.81 0.23
N PHE A 80 3.97 2.02 1.08
CA PHE A 80 2.87 2.44 1.94
C PHE A 80 3.27 3.65 2.79
N THR A 81 4.36 3.53 3.54
CA THR A 81 4.85 4.61 4.42
C THR A 81 5.16 5.86 3.63
N ARG A 82 5.81 5.73 2.47
CA ARG A 82 6.12 6.88 1.61
C ARG A 82 4.86 7.59 1.11
N VAL A 83 3.86 6.84 0.66
CA VAL A 83 2.60 7.39 0.13
C VAL A 83 1.92 8.24 1.19
N TYR A 84 1.78 7.71 2.40
CA TYR A 84 1.13 8.43 3.49
C TYR A 84 1.98 9.60 4.03
N LEU A 85 3.31 9.46 4.12
CA LEU A 85 4.20 10.57 4.48
C LEU A 85 4.16 11.71 3.45
N ALA A 86 3.85 11.41 2.19
CA ALA A 86 3.64 12.41 1.15
C ALA A 86 2.23 13.03 1.18
N GLY A 87 1.40 12.73 2.19
CA GLY A 87 -0.01 13.17 2.27
C GLY A 87 -0.94 12.44 1.31
N GLY A 88 -0.50 11.28 0.81
CA GLY A 88 -1.29 10.40 -0.03
C GLY A 88 -2.16 9.43 0.75
N LYS A 89 -2.79 8.50 0.02
CA LYS A 89 -3.62 7.43 0.56
C LYS A 89 -3.51 6.17 -0.27
N VAL A 90 -3.84 5.02 0.34
CA VAL A 90 -3.81 3.72 -0.33
C VAL A 90 -5.18 3.06 -0.22
N VAL A 91 -5.78 2.76 -1.37
CA VAL A 91 -7.06 2.08 -1.48
C VAL A 91 -6.85 0.64 -1.94
N TYR A 92 -7.25 -0.31 -1.12
CA TYR A 92 -7.17 -1.73 -1.39
C TYR A 92 -8.48 -2.24 -1.95
N LYS A 93 -8.43 -3.00 -3.04
CA LYS A 93 -9.58 -3.62 -3.68
C LYS A 93 -9.29 -5.07 -4.00
N LYS A 94 -10.13 -5.98 -3.53
CA LYS A 94 -9.99 -7.41 -3.81
C LYS A 94 -10.25 -7.65 -5.30
N GLN A 95 -9.28 -8.28 -5.98
CA GLN A 95 -9.35 -8.59 -7.43
C GLN A 95 -9.90 -10.01 -7.68
N GLY A 96 -9.74 -10.92 -6.71
CA GLY A 96 -10.03 -12.35 -6.88
C GLY A 96 -8.74 -13.17 -6.74
N ASN A 97 -8.86 -14.51 -6.57
CA ASN A 97 -7.72 -15.42 -6.39
C ASN A 97 -6.78 -15.10 -5.20
N GLY A 98 -7.28 -14.45 -4.15
CA GLY A 98 -6.47 -14.07 -2.98
C GLY A 98 -5.61 -12.82 -3.18
N LYS A 99 -5.71 -12.17 -4.35
CA LYS A 99 -4.97 -10.95 -4.70
C LYS A 99 -5.77 -9.69 -4.42
N TYR A 100 -5.02 -8.66 -4.06
CA TYR A 100 -5.50 -7.32 -3.78
C TYR A 100 -4.81 -6.32 -4.70
N GLN A 101 -5.62 -5.45 -5.26
CA GLN A 101 -5.16 -4.27 -5.98
C GLN A 101 -5.03 -3.14 -4.96
N ALA A 102 -3.82 -2.63 -4.77
CA ALA A 102 -3.55 -1.49 -3.92
C ALA A 102 -3.28 -0.26 -4.79
N GLU A 103 -4.23 0.67 -4.81
CA GLU A 103 -4.14 1.93 -5.52
C GLU A 103 -3.58 2.99 -4.58
N CYS A 104 -2.34 3.38 -4.82
CA CYS A 104 -1.64 4.43 -4.10
C CYS A 104 -1.83 5.76 -4.82
N THR A 105 -2.36 6.76 -4.13
CA THR A 105 -2.50 8.12 -4.65
C THR A 105 -1.70 9.09 -3.79
N VAL A 106 -0.84 9.88 -4.40
CA VAL A 106 -0.08 10.96 -3.74
C VAL A 106 -0.45 12.27 -4.44
N PRO A 107 -0.67 13.37 -3.69
CA PRO A 107 -0.92 14.67 -4.30
C PRO A 107 0.19 15.01 -5.30
N ALA A 108 -0.21 15.37 -6.53
CA ALA A 108 0.73 15.79 -7.55
C ALA A 108 1.47 17.06 -7.11
N LYS A 109 2.78 17.10 -7.37
CA LYS A 109 3.67 18.16 -6.88
C LYS A 109 3.78 19.31 -7.87
#